data_AF-A0A455BKU4-F1
#
_entry.id   AF-A0A455BKU4-F1
#
_cell.length_a   1.000
_cell.length_b   1.000
_cell.length_c   1.000
_cell.angle_alpha   90.00
_cell.angle_beta   90.00
_cell.angle_gamma   90.00
#
_symmetry.space_group_name_H-M   'P 1'
#
loop_
_entity.id
_entity.type
_entity.pdbx_description
1 polymer ?
#
loop_
_entity_poly.entity_id
_entity_poly.type
_entity_poly.pdbx_seq_one_letter_code
_entity_poly.pdbx_strand_id
1 'polypeptide(L)'
;MAEYLASIFGTEKDKVNCSFYFKIGACRHGDRCSRLHNKPTFSQTILIQNIYRNPQNSAQTADGSHCAVSDVEMQEHYDEFFEEVFTEMEEKYGEVEEMNVCDNLGDHLVGNVYVKVGVRRQVGLRKG
;
A
#
# COMPACT_ATOMS: atom_id res chain seq x y z
N MET A 1 -16.27 -29.17 -9.89
CA MET A 1 -16.00 -28.12 -10.92
C MET A 1 -15.84 -26.74 -10.28
N ALA A 2 -16.69 -26.36 -9.32
CA ALA A 2 -16.53 -25.11 -8.55
C ALA A 2 -15.23 -25.05 -7.72
N GLU A 3 -14.82 -26.16 -7.10
CA GLU A 3 -13.58 -26.22 -6.29
C GLU A 3 -12.31 -26.00 -7.11
N TYR A 4 -12.27 -26.50 -8.35
CA TYR A 4 -11.13 -26.27 -9.26
C TYR A 4 -11.02 -24.80 -9.65
N LEU A 5 -12.15 -24.14 -9.94
CA LEU A 5 -12.17 -22.70 -10.25
C LEU A 5 -11.81 -21.83 -9.03
N ALA A 6 -12.25 -22.21 -7.83
CA ALA A 6 -11.85 -21.55 -6.58
C ALA A 6 -10.34 -21.69 -6.31
N SER A 7 -9.73 -22.81 -6.71
CA SER A 7 -8.28 -23.03 -6.58
C SER A 7 -7.42 -22.21 -7.55
N ILE A 8 -8.05 -21.60 -8.56
CA ILE A 8 -7.38 -20.79 -9.59
C ILE A 8 -7.49 -19.32 -9.26
N PHE A 9 -8.67 -18.85 -8.84
CA PHE A 9 -8.95 -17.43 -8.65
C PHE A 9 -8.01 -16.78 -7.62
N GLY A 10 -7.37 -15.67 -8.00
CA GLY A 10 -6.43 -14.95 -7.14
C GLY A 10 -5.08 -15.65 -6.89
N THR A 11 -4.81 -16.77 -7.58
CA THR A 11 -3.53 -17.49 -7.53
C THR A 11 -2.73 -17.27 -8.80
N GLU A 12 -1.46 -17.69 -8.82
CA GLU A 12 -0.60 -17.58 -10.00
C GLU A 12 -1.09 -18.42 -11.19
N LYS A 13 -1.96 -19.41 -10.92
CA LYS A 13 -2.62 -20.25 -11.92
C LYS A 13 -3.69 -19.48 -12.70
N ASP A 14 -4.17 -18.34 -12.17
CA ASP A 14 -5.05 -17.44 -12.89
C ASP A 14 -4.24 -16.73 -13.99
N LYS A 15 -4.53 -17.10 -15.24
CA LYS A 15 -3.90 -16.51 -16.42
C LYS A 15 -4.56 -15.19 -16.84
N VAL A 16 -5.74 -14.87 -16.30
CA VAL A 16 -6.53 -13.69 -16.66
C VAL A 16 -6.26 -12.56 -15.68
N ASN A 17 -6.35 -12.83 -14.38
CA ASN A 17 -6.14 -11.81 -13.34
C ASN A 17 -4.69 -11.79 -12.85
N CYS A 18 -4.20 -10.60 -12.52
CA CYS A 18 -2.89 -10.45 -11.92
C CYS A 18 -2.94 -10.89 -10.46
N SER A 19 -2.27 -11.99 -10.13
CA SER A 19 -2.19 -12.50 -8.75
C SER A 19 -1.56 -11.50 -7.78
N PHE A 20 -0.53 -10.77 -8.22
CA PHE A 20 0.14 -9.75 -7.41
C PHE A 20 -0.78 -8.59 -7.07
N TYR A 21 -1.46 -8.02 -8.07
CA TYR A 21 -2.41 -6.94 -7.84
C TYR A 21 -3.60 -7.41 -6.99
N PHE A 22 -4.09 -8.63 -7.21
CA PHE A 22 -5.21 -9.16 -6.44
C PHE A 22 -4.87 -9.33 -4.95
N LYS A 23 -3.67 -9.82 -4.63
CA LYS A 23 -3.26 -10.05 -3.23
C LYS A 23 -2.72 -8.81 -2.54
N ILE A 24 -1.95 -8.01 -3.26
CA ILE A 24 -1.14 -6.91 -2.69
C ILE A 24 -1.74 -5.54 -3.05
N GLY A 25 -2.65 -5.45 -4.02
CA GLY A 25 -3.15 -4.16 -4.52
C GLY A 25 -2.15 -3.38 -5.39
N ALA A 26 -0.95 -3.93 -5.62
CA ALA A 26 0.11 -3.32 -6.40
C ALA A 26 0.81 -4.34 -7.32
N CYS A 27 1.34 -3.86 -8.45
CA CYS A 27 2.06 -4.67 -9.41
C CYS A 27 3.22 -3.88 -10.02
N ARG A 28 4.40 -4.50 -10.12
CA ARG A 28 5.60 -3.89 -10.73
C ARG A 28 5.42 -3.44 -12.18
N HIS A 29 4.46 -4.02 -12.91
CA HIS A 29 4.19 -3.65 -14.29
C HIS A 29 3.19 -2.50 -14.43
N GLY A 30 2.52 -2.10 -13.34
CA GLY A 30 1.49 -1.05 -13.36
C GLY A 30 0.44 -1.29 -14.47
N ASP A 31 0.14 -0.24 -15.23
CA ASP A 31 -0.83 -0.31 -16.35
C ASP A 31 -0.32 -1.10 -17.57
N ARG A 32 0.99 -1.38 -17.63
CA ARG A 32 1.59 -2.23 -18.69
C ARG A 32 1.50 -3.72 -18.37
N CYS A 33 0.85 -4.10 -17.27
CA CYS A 33 0.64 -5.50 -16.93
C CYS A 33 -0.20 -6.19 -18.02
N SER A 34 0.20 -7.39 -18.43
CA SER A 34 -0.56 -8.19 -19.40
C SER A 34 -1.79 -8.87 -18.79
N ARG A 35 -1.91 -8.86 -17.46
CA ARG A 35 -3.02 -9.45 -16.70
C ARG A 35 -3.91 -8.35 -16.12
N LEU A 36 -5.17 -8.67 -15.87
CA LEU A 36 -6.17 -7.71 -15.39
C LEU A 36 -5.93 -7.28 -13.94
N HIS A 37 -6.05 -5.97 -13.69
CA HIS A 37 -6.02 -5.33 -12.38
C HIS A 37 -7.44 -4.89 -12.00
N ASN A 38 -8.17 -5.75 -11.29
CA ASN A 38 -9.54 -5.46 -10.90
C ASN A 38 -9.55 -4.64 -9.61
N LYS A 39 -9.78 -3.33 -9.72
CA LYS A 39 -9.94 -2.45 -8.55
C LYS A 39 -11.35 -2.65 -7.96
N PRO A 40 -11.47 -3.06 -6.68
CA PRO A 40 -12.77 -3.25 -6.06
C PRO A 40 -13.49 -1.90 -5.92
N THR A 41 -14.81 -1.88 -6.13
CA THR A 41 -15.63 -0.67 -5.94
C THR A 41 -15.86 -0.35 -4.46
N PHE A 42 -15.78 -1.38 -3.61
CA PHE A 42 -15.88 -1.31 -2.16
C PHE A 42 -14.84 -2.23 -1.55
N SER A 43 -14.15 -1.73 -0.52
CA SER A 43 -13.14 -2.50 0.23
C SER A 43 -13.15 -2.04 1.68
N GLN A 44 -12.78 -2.95 2.58
CA GLN A 44 -12.47 -2.60 3.98
C GLN A 44 -11.03 -2.09 4.11
N THR A 45 -10.18 -2.36 3.11
CA THR A 45 -8.79 -1.91 3.08
C THR A 45 -8.61 -0.81 2.05
N ILE A 46 -8.05 0.30 2.48
CA ILE A 46 -7.62 1.44 1.68
C ILE A 46 -6.12 1.30 1.42
N LEU A 47 -5.71 1.55 0.19
CA LEU A 47 -4.30 1.65 -0.20
C LEU A 47 -4.03 3.11 -0.60
N ILE A 48 -3.06 3.72 0.07
CA ILE A 48 -2.51 5.03 -0.27
C ILE A 48 -1.10 4.79 -0.80
N GLN A 49 -0.86 5.16 -2.04
CA GLN A 49 0.38 4.83 -2.73
C GLN A 49 1.43 5.91 -2.52
N ASN A 50 2.68 5.51 -2.23
CA ASN A 50 3.85 6.38 -2.21
C ASN A 50 3.70 7.65 -1.33
N ILE A 51 3.08 7.52 -0.16
CA ILE A 51 2.88 8.63 0.78
C ILE A 51 3.99 8.70 1.83
N TYR A 52 4.48 7.56 2.31
CA TYR A 52 5.61 7.55 3.24
C TYR A 52 6.92 7.76 2.47
N ARG A 53 7.65 8.80 2.85
CA ARG A 53 8.99 9.09 2.30
C ARG A 53 10.01 8.91 3.40
N ASN A 54 10.73 7.79 3.35
CA ASN A 54 11.82 7.54 4.28
C ASN A 54 12.94 8.59 4.05
N PRO A 55 13.29 9.38 5.08
CA PRO A 55 14.36 10.38 5.00
C PRO A 55 15.68 9.82 4.48
N GLN A 56 16.00 8.55 4.80
CA GLN A 56 17.21 7.87 4.34
C GLN A 56 17.20 7.60 2.84
N ASN A 57 16.04 7.29 2.26
CA ASN A 57 15.92 7.07 0.81
C ASN A 57 15.98 8.39 0.03
N SER A 58 15.54 9.50 0.63
CA SER A 58 15.65 10.84 0.04
C SER A 58 17.03 11.49 0.22
N ALA A 59 17.87 10.98 1.12
CA ALA A 59 19.20 11.55 1.43
C ALA A 59 20.30 11.22 0.41
N GLN A 60 19.96 10.73 -0.79
CA GLN A 60 20.91 10.64 -1.90
C GLN A 60 21.15 12.04 -2.47
N THR A 61 22.12 12.74 -1.89
CA THR A 61 22.65 13.98 -2.49
C THR A 61 23.39 13.65 -3.79
N ALA A 62 23.40 14.58 -4.75
CA ALA A 62 24.11 14.44 -6.03
C ALA A 62 25.64 14.25 -5.88
N ASP A 63 26.17 14.46 -4.67
CA ASP A 63 27.59 14.32 -4.30
C ASP A 63 27.93 12.92 -3.73
N GLY A 64 26.95 12.01 -3.62
CA GLY A 64 27.16 10.68 -3.05
C GLY A 64 27.45 10.67 -1.54
N SER A 65 27.33 11.82 -0.87
CA SER A 65 27.45 11.95 0.57
C SER A 65 26.13 11.56 1.23
N HIS A 66 26.16 10.51 2.05
CA HIS A 66 25.06 10.15 2.93
C HIS A 66 25.00 11.16 4.08
N CYS A 67 23.96 12.00 4.13
CA CYS A 67 23.54 12.58 5.40
C CYS A 67 22.99 11.41 6.24
N ALA A 68 23.83 10.89 7.13
CA ALA A 68 23.40 9.88 8.09
C ALA A 68 22.44 10.54 9.09
N VAL A 69 21.14 10.50 8.77
CA VAL A 69 20.07 10.76 9.73
C VAL A 69 20.23 9.73 10.85
N SER A 70 20.24 10.18 12.10
CA SER A 70 20.38 9.26 13.23
C SER A 70 19.16 8.33 13.33
N ASP A 71 19.33 7.15 13.93
CA ASP A 71 18.23 6.22 14.13
C ASP A 71 17.10 6.83 14.98
N VAL A 72 17.45 7.76 15.88
CA VAL A 72 16.49 8.47 16.73
C VAL A 72 15.62 9.43 15.91
N GLU A 73 16.23 10.27 15.09
CA GLU A 73 15.51 11.21 14.21
C GLU A 73 14.63 10.46 13.20
N MET A 74 15.07 9.29 12.74
CA MET A 74 14.28 8.46 11.84
C MET A 74 13.04 7.88 12.52
N GLN A 75 13.20 7.41 13.77
CA GLN A 75 12.09 6.89 14.55
C GLN A 75 11.08 8.00 14.85
N GLU A 76 11.54 9.20 15.25
CA GLU A 76 10.67 10.36 15.49
C GLU A 76 9.88 10.73 14.23
N HIS A 77 10.53 10.83 13.07
CA HIS A 77 9.86 11.10 11.80
C HIS A 77 8.83 10.02 11.43
N TYR A 78 9.13 8.74 11.70
CA TYR A 78 8.19 7.65 11.45
C TYR A 78 6.99 7.70 12.40
N ASP A 79 7.22 7.96 13.68
CA ASP A 79 6.17 8.02 14.70
C ASP A 79 5.22 9.20 14.43
N GLU A 80 5.76 10.39 14.11
CA GLU A 80 4.96 11.56 13.71
C GLU A 80 4.10 11.27 12.47
N PHE A 81 4.70 10.67 11.43
CA PHE A 81 3.99 10.28 10.23
C PHE A 81 2.87 9.26 10.52
N PHE A 82 3.18 8.24 11.33
CA PHE A 82 2.23 7.19 11.66
C PHE A 82 1.04 7.76 12.45
N GLU A 83 1.28 8.64 13.43
CA GLU A 83 0.23 9.27 14.23
C GLU A 83 -0.68 10.16 13.37
N GLU A 84 -0.09 10.97 12.48
CA GLU A 84 -0.85 11.84 11.57
C GLU A 84 -1.77 11.02 10.66
N VAL A 85 -1.23 10.00 9.98
CA VAL A 85 -2.02 9.17 9.07
C VAL A 85 -3.08 8.39 9.84
N PHE A 86 -2.75 7.82 10.99
CA PHE A 86 -3.71 7.06 11.79
C PHE A 86 -4.91 7.91 12.20
N THR A 87 -4.64 9.10 12.76
CA THR A 87 -5.68 10.03 13.22
C THR A 87 -6.56 10.50 12.06
N GLU A 88 -5.96 10.89 10.94
CA GLU A 88 -6.69 11.33 9.74
C GLU A 88 -7.57 10.23 9.15
N MET A 89 -7.13 8.97 9.21
CA MET A 89 -7.92 7.82 8.74
C MET A 89 -9.12 7.57 9.65
N GLU A 90 -8.92 7.63 10.97
CA GLU A 90 -10.00 7.47 11.95
C GLU A 90 -11.09 8.54 11.80
N GLU A 91 -10.69 9.80 11.64
CA GLU A 91 -11.64 10.92 11.48
C GLU A 91 -12.45 10.82 10.18
N LYS A 92 -11.81 10.46 9.05
CA LYS A 92 -12.44 10.44 7.73
C LYS A 92 -13.25 9.17 7.46
N TYR A 93 -12.73 8.02 7.88
CA TYR A 93 -13.25 6.72 7.46
C TYR A 93 -13.79 5.88 8.62
N GLY A 94 -13.43 6.20 9.86
CA GLY A 94 -13.82 5.49 11.07
C GLY A 94 -12.69 4.62 11.63
N GLU A 95 -13.00 3.88 12.69
CA GLU A 95 -12.05 3.03 13.45
C GLU A 95 -11.09 2.25 12.55
N VAL A 96 -9.78 2.47 12.77
CA VAL A 96 -8.71 1.76 12.06
C VAL A 96 -8.40 0.47 12.80
N GLU A 97 -8.60 -0.67 12.14
CA GLU A 97 -8.28 -1.99 12.69
C GLU A 97 -6.81 -2.35 12.52
N GLU A 98 -6.20 -1.95 11.39
CA GLU A 98 -4.82 -2.28 11.05
C GLU A 98 -4.26 -1.20 10.11
N MET A 99 -3.01 -0.76 10.34
CA MET A 99 -2.29 0.15 9.46
C MET A 99 -0.85 -0.30 9.24
N ASN A 100 -0.49 -0.54 7.97
CA ASN A 100 0.83 -1.05 7.60
C ASN A 100 1.51 -0.10 6.60
N VAL A 101 2.70 0.36 6.95
CA VAL A 101 3.54 1.24 6.12
C VAL A 101 4.64 0.41 5.45
N CYS A 102 4.82 0.57 4.13
CA CYS A 102 5.81 -0.18 3.36
C CYS A 102 7.10 0.60 3.14
N ASP A 103 8.19 0.11 3.70
CA ASP A 103 9.56 0.60 3.46
C ASP A 103 10.27 -0.18 2.33
N ASN A 104 9.51 -0.59 1.30
CA ASN A 104 10.09 -1.25 0.13
C ASN A 104 10.86 -0.24 -0.74
N LEU A 105 11.88 -0.69 -1.49
CA LEU A 105 12.61 0.15 -2.45
C LEU A 105 12.01 0.16 -3.87
N GLY A 106 11.13 -0.77 -4.18
CA GLY A 106 10.56 -0.88 -5.52
C GLY A 106 9.44 0.13 -5.74
N ASP A 107 9.44 0.84 -6.88
CA ASP A 107 8.50 1.92 -7.22
C ASP A 107 7.00 1.59 -7.07
N HIS A 108 6.65 0.31 -7.12
CA HIS A 108 5.27 -0.17 -7.01
C HIS A 108 4.82 -0.39 -5.56
N LEU A 109 5.74 -0.44 -4.60
CA LEU A 109 5.47 -0.71 -3.17
C LEU A 109 6.06 0.34 -2.24
N VAL A 110 7.07 1.11 -2.67
CA VAL A 110 7.74 2.12 -1.87
C VAL A 110 6.72 3.12 -1.32
N GLY A 111 6.76 3.30 0.00
CA GLY A 111 5.93 4.28 0.70
C GLY A 111 4.44 4.01 0.68
N ASN A 112 4.00 2.81 0.27
CA ASN A 112 2.59 2.45 0.30
C ASN A 112 2.11 2.28 1.74
N VAL A 113 0.91 2.78 2.03
CA VAL A 113 0.25 2.59 3.32
C VAL A 113 -1.06 1.86 3.09
N TYR A 114 -1.25 0.77 3.80
CA TYR A 114 -2.46 -0.04 3.82
C TYR A 114 -3.20 0.21 5.12
N VAL A 115 -4.45 0.60 5.03
CA VAL A 115 -5.30 0.91 6.20
C VAL A 115 -6.55 0.07 6.11
N LYS A 116 -6.79 -0.80 7.09
CA LYS A 116 -8.01 -1.57 7.23
C LYS A 116 -8.94 -0.85 8.20
N VAL A 117 -10.15 -0.54 7.76
CA VAL A 117 -11.17 0.16 8.56
C VAL A 117 -12.29 -0.78 8.98
N GLY A 118 -12.82 -0.55 10.17
CA GLY A 118 -13.93 -1.31 10.74
C GLY A 118 -15.23 -1.15 9.94
N VAL A 119 -16.03 -2.21 9.90
CA VAL A 119 -17.21 -2.44 9.01
C VAL A 119 -18.32 -1.37 9.05
N ARG A 120 -18.24 -0.33 9.88
CA ARG A 120 -19.31 0.68 9.99
C ARG A 120 -19.45 1.56 8.75
N ARG A 121 -18.45 1.66 7.87
CA ARG A 121 -18.55 2.38 6.59
C ARG A 121 -17.73 1.69 5.49
N GLN A 122 -18.38 1.08 4.50
CA GLN A 122 -17.68 0.68 3.27
C GLN A 122 -17.18 1.94 2.56
N VAL A 123 -15.85 2.05 2.39
CA VAL A 123 -15.26 3.20 1.70
C VAL A 123 -15.40 2.98 0.20
N GLY A 124 -16.16 3.85 -0.45
CA GLY A 124 -16.22 3.91 -1.90
C GLY A 124 -14.88 4.40 -2.44
N LEU A 125 -14.06 3.50 -2.98
CA LEU A 125 -12.80 3.86 -3.61
C LEU A 125 -13.13 4.56 -4.94
N ARG A 126 -13.02 5.90 -4.97
CA ARG A 126 -13.17 6.66 -6.22
C ARG A 126 -12.09 6.18 -7.20
N LYS A 127 -12.50 5.92 -8.45
CA LYS A 127 -11.57 5.76 -9.57
C LYS A 127 -10.89 7.11 -9.78
N GLY A 128 -9.67 7.26 -9.25
CA GLY A 128 -8.73 8.27 -9.74
C GLY A 128 -8.35 7.98 -11.17
#